data_AF-A0A8S1CVK9-F1
#
_entry.id   AF-A0A8S1CVK9-F1
#
_cell.length_a   1.000
_cell.length_b   1.000
_cell.length_c   1.000
_cell.angle_alpha   90.00
_cell.angle_beta   90.00
_cell.angle_gamma   90.00
#
_symmetry.space_group_name_H-M   'P 1'
#
loop_
_entity.id
_entity.type
_entity.pdbx_description
1 polymer ?
#
loop_
_entity_poly.entity_id
_entity_poly.type
_entity_poly.pdbx_seq_one_letter_code
_entity_poly.pdbx_strand_id
1 'polypeptide(L)'
;MKKQERRASAWTEATRRLLARLADRRTLRRMTGCKVFLFLAPLMALANSAACPTAFQSKCWCGRTAYQGQSDKYVVNCTNQLFTDTHMLTTLPPETEVLIFTGNHIPELPWNIFGIEGEMDNLRVIDMSNNRIRSIRGKTYHRASKVERLILNFNDISLTEDNGDGVNNHPRLLTGFPNLRELHLTGAFAAPDGKALPFDQLSALRDILETANLTQLVKIHLEQNRISMMPPDMFCKLENLLDLHLGDNWMIDSSLPKVSCLTKLRFIDLGRNRLRALSPQVTKDLDRLPKRHQALIVELGGNPLSCDDFCVGAFAHWLSATNVTVRNRETLRCVDPKPVACSEKALGAGLPEGGHSAAALVLAVLLVGLIVTLGAALYMNRNSLTYKLSPLVDTASRKVRYTSIDKPEEMEMNV
;
A
#
# COMPACT_ATOMS: atom_id res chain seq x y z
N MET A 1 48.66 -8.86 56.04
CA MET A 1 49.44 -7.63 55.85
C MET A 1 50.89 -7.96 55.53
N LYS A 2 51.44 -7.30 54.50
CA LYS A 2 52.89 -7.23 54.15
C LYS A 2 53.58 -8.52 53.68
N LYS A 3 53.15 -9.08 52.54
CA LYS A 3 54.08 -9.77 51.59
C LYS A 3 53.54 -10.02 50.17
N GLN A 4 52.67 -9.15 49.64
CA GLN A 4 52.11 -9.31 48.29
C GLN A 4 51.97 -8.00 47.47
N GLU A 5 52.72 -6.95 47.84
CA GLU A 5 52.65 -5.60 47.21
C GLU A 5 54.00 -5.07 46.69
N ARG A 6 55.02 -5.92 46.54
CA ARG A 6 56.35 -5.51 46.06
C ARG A 6 56.80 -6.12 44.72
N ARG A 7 55.89 -6.71 43.94
CA ARG A 7 56.17 -7.23 42.58
C ARG A 7 55.44 -6.51 41.43
N ALA A 8 54.63 -5.49 41.73
CA ALA A 8 53.90 -4.69 40.72
C ALA A 8 54.61 -3.40 40.29
N SER A 9 55.81 -3.11 40.80
CA SER A 9 56.54 -1.83 40.58
C SER A 9 57.80 -1.97 39.69
N ALA A 10 57.98 -3.08 38.98
CA ALA A 10 59.17 -3.32 38.14
C ALA A 10 58.86 -3.46 36.63
N TRP A 11 57.58 -3.36 36.22
CA TRP A 11 57.15 -3.49 34.81
C TRP A 11 56.80 -2.16 34.13
N THR A 12 56.93 -1.03 34.82
CA THR A 12 56.52 0.30 34.36
C THR A 12 57.67 1.22 33.92
N GLU A 13 58.93 0.81 34.10
CA GLU A 13 60.11 1.62 33.74
C GLU A 13 60.80 1.14 32.45
N ALA A 14 60.66 -0.14 32.09
CA ALA A 14 61.21 -0.71 30.84
C ALA A 14 60.37 -0.33 29.61
N THR A 15 59.05 -0.17 29.79
CA THR A 15 58.08 0.21 28.75
C THR A 15 58.15 1.71 28.40
N ARG A 16 58.51 2.58 29.35
CA ARG A 16 58.75 4.02 29.08
C ARG A 16 60.00 4.29 28.25
N ARG A 17 61.06 3.48 28.41
CA ARG A 17 62.33 3.64 27.67
C ARG A 17 62.26 3.14 26.23
N LEU A 18 61.37 2.19 25.92
CA LEU A 18 61.16 1.69 24.57
C LEU A 18 60.29 2.64 23.72
N LEU A 19 59.30 3.30 24.34
CA LEU A 19 58.41 4.26 23.69
C LEU A 19 59.08 5.63 23.40
N ALA A 20 60.13 6.00 24.14
CA ALA A 20 60.92 7.19 23.87
C ALA A 20 61.90 7.04 22.68
N ARG A 21 62.16 5.82 22.19
CA ARG A 21 63.08 5.55 21.07
C ARG A 21 62.39 5.36 19.71
N LEU A 22 61.05 5.36 19.66
CA LEU A 22 60.27 5.19 18.43
C LEU A 22 59.54 6.48 17.98
N ALA A 23 59.84 7.62 18.61
CA ALA A 23 59.27 8.93 18.31
C ALA A 23 60.28 9.89 17.66
N ASP A 24 61.19 9.40 16.80
CA ASP A 24 62.06 10.26 16.00
C ASP A 24 61.78 10.11 14.50
N ARG A 25 61.01 11.07 13.99
CA ARG A 25 60.69 11.24 12.56
C ARG A 25 61.81 12.05 11.92
N ARG A 26 62.86 11.41 11.37
CA ARG A 26 63.73 11.99 10.31
C ARG A 26 64.87 11.08 9.83
N THR A 27 64.59 9.87 9.33
CA THR A 27 65.48 9.16 8.37
C THR A 27 64.90 7.80 8.00
N LEU A 28 64.12 7.71 6.92
CA LEU A 28 64.25 6.70 5.87
C LEU A 28 63.21 6.95 4.75
N ARG A 29 63.26 8.14 4.15
CA ARG A 29 62.90 8.31 2.76
C ARG A 29 64.15 7.94 1.96
N ARG A 30 64.15 6.73 1.38
CA ARG A 30 64.99 6.20 0.29
C ARG A 30 65.36 4.75 0.59
N MET A 31 64.57 3.81 0.07
CA MET A 31 65.07 2.64 -0.66
C MET A 31 63.87 1.86 -1.24
N THR A 32 63.80 1.91 -2.56
CA THR A 32 62.97 1.11 -3.45
C THR A 32 63.44 -0.35 -3.49
N GLY A 33 62.52 -1.32 -3.51
CA GLY A 33 62.77 -2.63 -4.14
C GLY A 33 62.25 -3.88 -3.39
N CYS A 34 61.25 -4.53 -4.01
CA CYS A 34 60.91 -5.97 -3.96
C CYS A 34 60.33 -6.65 -2.69
N LYS A 35 59.06 -7.07 -2.85
CA LYS A 35 58.37 -8.33 -2.43
C LYS A 35 58.78 -9.01 -1.11
N VAL A 36 57.80 -9.21 -0.22
CA VAL A 36 57.25 -10.53 0.23
C VAL A 36 56.18 -10.33 1.31
N PHE A 37 55.11 -11.13 1.22
CA PHE A 37 53.95 -11.29 2.11
C PHE A 37 54.31 -11.44 3.60
N LEU A 38 53.47 -10.90 4.50
CA LEU A 38 52.77 -11.68 5.54
C LEU A 38 51.79 -10.80 6.32
N PHE A 39 50.52 -11.19 6.27
CA PHE A 39 49.43 -10.74 7.12
C PHE A 39 49.80 -10.86 8.60
N LEU A 40 49.51 -9.84 9.42
CA LEU A 40 49.18 -10.02 10.83
C LEU A 40 48.45 -8.79 11.42
N ALA A 41 47.29 -9.10 12.00
CA ALA A 41 46.41 -8.31 12.88
C ALA A 41 45.44 -7.31 12.19
N PRO A 42 44.17 -7.27 12.66
CA PRO A 42 43.94 -6.86 14.04
C PRO A 42 43.29 -7.96 14.91
N LEU A 43 43.93 -8.18 16.06
CA LEU A 43 43.31 -8.61 17.29
C LEU A 43 42.41 -7.46 17.76
N MET A 44 41.11 -7.55 17.48
CA MET A 44 40.07 -6.76 18.16
C MET A 44 38.79 -7.60 18.21
N ALA A 45 38.29 -7.78 19.44
CA ALA A 45 37.01 -8.36 19.82
C ALA A 45 36.81 -9.87 19.66
N LEU A 46 37.38 -10.65 20.59
CA LEU A 46 36.66 -11.79 21.15
C LEU A 46 35.55 -11.24 22.07
N ALA A 47 34.49 -10.70 21.47
CA ALA A 47 33.20 -10.62 22.14
C ALA A 47 32.50 -11.95 21.83
N ASN A 48 31.98 -12.65 22.84
CA ASN A 48 31.25 -13.91 22.69
C ASN A 48 30.14 -13.79 21.62
N SER A 49 30.47 -14.09 20.36
CA SER A 49 29.49 -14.24 19.30
C SER A 49 28.86 -15.61 19.51
N ALA A 50 27.66 -15.66 20.06
CA ALA A 50 26.81 -16.83 19.88
C ALA A 50 26.64 -17.01 18.37
N ALA A 51 27.37 -17.95 17.79
CA ALA A 51 27.28 -18.22 16.36
C ALA A 51 25.84 -18.62 16.05
N CYS A 52 25.29 -18.13 14.93
CA CYS A 52 23.98 -18.58 14.50
C CYS A 52 23.97 -20.12 14.35
N PRO A 53 22.82 -20.77 14.58
CA PRO A 53 22.62 -22.18 14.31
C PRO A 53 23.09 -22.56 12.89
N THR A 54 23.60 -23.78 12.73
CA THR A 54 24.20 -24.25 11.47
C THR A 54 23.24 -24.21 10.28
N ALA A 55 21.93 -24.29 10.51
CA ALA A 55 20.89 -24.16 9.49
C ALA A 55 20.92 -22.80 8.76
N PHE A 56 21.47 -21.75 9.39
CA PHE A 56 21.67 -20.44 8.75
C PHE A 56 22.90 -20.40 7.82
N GLN A 57 23.67 -21.49 7.73
CA GLN A 57 24.81 -21.64 6.81
C GLN A 57 25.85 -20.52 6.92
N SER A 58 26.02 -19.95 8.12
CA SER A 58 26.88 -18.77 8.37
C SER A 58 26.52 -17.52 7.55
N LYS A 59 25.31 -17.46 6.97
CA LYS A 59 24.82 -16.30 6.21
C LYS A 59 24.23 -15.21 7.11
N CYS A 60 23.80 -15.56 8.31
CA CYS A 60 23.19 -14.62 9.24
C CYS A 60 24.12 -14.27 10.40
N TRP A 61 23.84 -13.13 11.00
CA TRP A 61 24.46 -12.69 12.23
C TRP A 61 23.47 -12.85 13.40
N CYS A 62 23.95 -13.39 14.51
CA CYS A 62 23.19 -13.58 15.74
C CYS A 62 23.98 -12.99 16.90
N GLY A 63 23.32 -12.22 17.76
CA GLY A 63 23.95 -11.71 18.97
C GLY A 63 23.26 -10.51 19.58
N ARG A 64 23.80 -10.06 20.71
CA ARG A 64 23.30 -8.89 21.42
C ARG A 64 23.84 -7.61 20.80
N THR A 65 22.94 -6.71 20.42
CA THR A 65 23.28 -5.39 19.87
C THR A 65 22.20 -4.36 20.19
N ALA A 66 22.47 -3.10 19.88
CA ALA A 66 21.48 -2.04 19.97
C ALA A 66 20.50 -2.10 18.79
N TYR A 67 19.20 -1.98 19.05
CA TYR A 67 18.15 -1.91 18.06
C TYR A 67 17.27 -0.67 18.29
N GLN A 68 17.19 0.22 17.30
CA GLN A 68 16.41 1.46 17.35
C GLN A 68 16.62 2.29 18.63
N GLY A 69 17.89 2.43 19.07
CA GLY A 69 18.25 3.21 20.26
C GLY A 69 18.08 2.48 21.60
N GLN A 70 17.51 1.26 21.62
CA GLN A 70 17.53 0.39 22.79
C GLN A 70 18.76 -0.51 22.74
N SER A 71 19.60 -0.47 23.77
CA SER A 71 20.75 -1.37 23.88
C SER A 71 20.32 -2.77 24.30
N ASP A 72 21.14 -3.75 23.94
CA ASP A 72 21.11 -5.11 24.50
C ASP A 72 19.87 -5.97 24.12
N LYS A 73 19.51 -5.94 22.83
CA LYS A 73 18.54 -6.87 22.23
C LYS A 73 19.27 -8.03 21.57
N TYR A 74 18.78 -9.26 21.75
CA TYR A 74 19.26 -10.37 20.93
C TYR A 74 18.62 -10.31 19.54
N VAL A 75 19.44 -10.02 18.53
CA VAL A 75 18.99 -9.80 17.16
C VAL A 75 19.54 -10.92 16.27
N VAL A 76 18.68 -11.45 15.42
CA VAL A 76 19.06 -12.33 14.31
C VAL A 76 18.85 -11.55 13.01
N ASN A 77 19.94 -11.31 12.28
CA ASN A 77 19.94 -10.51 11.06
C ASN A 77 20.42 -11.35 9.86
N CYS A 78 19.54 -11.46 8.87
CA CYS A 78 19.69 -12.19 7.62
C CYS A 78 19.42 -11.30 6.40
N THR A 79 19.77 -10.01 6.47
CA THR A 79 19.55 -9.06 5.37
C THR A 79 20.36 -9.44 4.13
N ASN A 80 19.70 -9.50 2.96
CA ASN A 80 20.31 -9.70 1.63
C ASN A 80 21.15 -10.99 1.49
N GLN A 81 20.68 -12.09 2.07
CA GLN A 81 21.40 -13.37 2.09
C GLN A 81 20.95 -14.36 1.00
N LEU A 82 20.10 -13.89 0.09
CA LEU A 82 19.57 -14.65 -1.06
C LEU A 82 18.83 -15.93 -0.63
N PHE A 83 18.18 -15.92 0.53
CA PHE A 83 17.33 -17.03 0.94
C PHE A 83 16.10 -17.14 0.03
N THR A 84 15.71 -18.37 -0.28
CA THR A 84 14.54 -18.69 -1.12
C THR A 84 13.42 -19.41 -0.36
N ASP A 85 13.68 -19.79 0.90
CA ASP A 85 12.74 -20.45 1.80
C ASP A 85 12.95 -19.94 3.24
N THR A 86 12.09 -20.41 4.14
CA THR A 86 12.09 -20.05 5.57
C THR A 86 12.53 -21.19 6.48
N HIS A 87 13.08 -22.30 5.95
CA HIS A 87 13.34 -23.50 6.74
C HIS A 87 14.33 -23.24 7.89
N MET A 88 15.32 -22.37 7.68
CA MET A 88 16.29 -22.01 8.72
C MET A 88 15.64 -21.35 9.95
N LEU A 89 14.50 -20.68 9.78
CA LEU A 89 13.79 -19.99 10.86
C LEU A 89 13.17 -20.96 11.88
N THR A 90 13.02 -22.23 11.53
CA THR A 90 12.62 -23.29 12.47
C THR A 90 13.66 -23.54 13.57
N THR A 91 14.89 -23.09 13.36
CA THR A 91 16.01 -23.23 14.31
C THR A 91 16.41 -21.92 14.97
N LEU A 92 15.54 -20.90 14.91
CA LEU A 92 15.80 -19.60 15.54
C LEU A 92 16.17 -19.75 17.03
N PRO A 93 17.21 -19.06 17.52
CA PRO A 93 17.55 -19.08 18.94
C PRO A 93 16.37 -18.61 19.82
N PRO A 94 16.02 -19.31 20.91
CA PRO A 94 14.86 -18.99 21.74
C PRO A 94 14.96 -17.63 22.46
N GLU A 95 16.18 -17.10 22.64
CA GLU A 95 16.42 -15.76 23.16
C GLU A 95 16.17 -14.64 22.13
N THR A 96 15.87 -14.96 20.86
CA THR A 96 15.68 -13.96 19.80
C THR A 96 14.55 -12.99 20.14
N GLU A 97 14.88 -11.70 20.21
CA GLU A 97 13.92 -10.62 20.43
C GLU A 97 13.55 -9.89 19.13
N VAL A 98 14.49 -9.84 18.17
CA VAL A 98 14.32 -9.15 16.89
C VAL A 98 14.81 -10.04 15.75
N LEU A 99 13.92 -10.35 14.82
CA LEU A 99 14.25 -11.01 13.56
C LEU A 99 14.25 -10.00 12.42
N ILE A 100 15.39 -9.84 11.76
CA ILE A 100 15.55 -9.02 10.54
C ILE A 100 15.85 -9.97 9.38
N PHE A 101 14.87 -10.20 8.52
CA PHE A 101 14.95 -11.13 7.41
C PHE A 101 14.65 -10.43 6.08
N THR A 102 15.27 -9.27 5.85
CA THR A 102 14.92 -8.36 4.75
C THR A 102 15.70 -8.64 3.47
N GLY A 103 15.11 -8.39 2.30
CA GLY A 103 15.86 -8.39 1.03
C GLY A 103 16.24 -9.78 0.51
N ASN A 104 15.48 -10.82 0.87
CA ASN A 104 15.62 -12.16 0.32
C ASN A 104 14.54 -12.42 -0.75
N HIS A 105 14.30 -13.67 -1.13
CA HIS A 105 13.33 -14.04 -2.16
C HIS A 105 12.38 -15.13 -1.68
N ILE A 106 11.40 -14.75 -0.87
CA ILE A 106 10.47 -15.66 -0.20
C ILE A 106 9.07 -15.47 -0.79
N PRO A 107 8.74 -16.07 -1.95
CA PRO A 107 7.46 -15.83 -2.62
C PRO A 107 6.25 -16.31 -1.82
N GLU A 108 6.43 -17.30 -0.95
CA GLU A 108 5.37 -17.88 -0.14
C GLU A 108 5.86 -18.09 1.30
N LEU A 109 5.07 -17.63 2.27
CA LEU A 109 5.27 -17.97 3.68
C LEU A 109 4.38 -19.17 4.04
N PRO A 110 4.98 -20.33 4.37
CA PRO A 110 4.24 -21.53 4.71
C PRO A 110 3.68 -21.46 6.13
N TRP A 111 2.87 -22.47 6.47
CA TRP A 111 2.40 -22.67 7.84
C TRP A 111 3.58 -22.79 8.81
N ASN A 112 3.55 -22.00 9.88
CA ASN A 112 4.45 -22.09 11.03
C ASN A 112 5.95 -22.05 10.70
N ILE A 113 6.43 -20.90 10.23
CA ILE A 113 7.84 -20.69 9.84
C ILE A 113 8.84 -20.86 11.00
N PHE A 114 8.37 -20.84 12.24
CA PHE A 114 9.17 -21.02 13.45
C PHE A 114 9.25 -22.47 13.95
N GLY A 115 8.67 -23.41 13.22
CA GLY A 115 8.74 -24.83 13.55
C GLY A 115 7.74 -25.27 14.64
N ILE A 116 7.72 -26.58 14.91
CA ILE A 116 6.71 -27.23 15.76
C ILE A 116 7.12 -27.38 17.23
N GLU A 117 8.26 -26.84 17.64
CA GLU A 117 8.77 -26.93 19.02
C GLU A 117 8.87 -25.55 19.66
N GLY A 118 8.48 -25.45 20.93
CA GLY A 118 8.58 -24.21 21.72
C GLY A 118 7.68 -23.05 21.29
N GLU A 119 7.54 -22.07 22.19
CA GLU A 119 6.96 -20.75 21.93
C GLU A 119 8.09 -19.72 21.77
N MET A 120 7.89 -18.73 20.90
CA MET A 120 8.84 -17.62 20.71
C MET A 120 8.58 -16.51 21.73
N ASP A 121 8.80 -16.82 23.01
CA ASP A 121 8.39 -15.98 24.15
C ASP A 121 9.09 -14.60 24.20
N ASN A 122 10.29 -14.52 23.62
CA ASN A 122 11.09 -13.30 23.60
C ASN A 122 10.89 -12.46 22.34
N LEU A 123 10.36 -13.04 21.27
CA LEU A 123 10.29 -12.40 19.96
C LEU A 123 9.28 -11.25 19.98
N ARG A 124 9.77 -10.01 19.76
CA ARG A 124 8.97 -8.78 19.75
C ARG A 124 8.82 -8.18 18.36
N VAL A 125 9.84 -8.34 17.51
CA VAL A 125 9.89 -7.69 16.21
C VAL A 125 10.21 -8.71 15.13
N ILE A 126 9.39 -8.71 14.08
CA ILE A 126 9.64 -9.45 12.84
C ILE A 126 9.69 -8.45 11.70
N ASP A 127 10.82 -8.40 11.00
CA ASP A 127 10.98 -7.65 9.75
C ASP A 127 11.23 -8.60 8.58
N MET A 128 10.26 -8.66 7.68
CA MET A 128 10.23 -9.48 6.47
C MET A 128 10.08 -8.58 5.23
N SER A 129 10.58 -7.35 5.30
CA SER A 129 10.48 -6.40 4.20
C SER A 129 11.31 -6.81 2.98
N ASN A 130 10.89 -6.40 1.78
CA ASN A 130 11.64 -6.62 0.53
C ASN A 130 11.92 -8.10 0.22
N ASN A 131 10.95 -8.99 0.43
CA ASN A 131 11.11 -10.43 0.17
C ASN A 131 10.33 -10.94 -1.04
N ARG A 132 9.60 -10.07 -1.75
CA ARG A 132 8.65 -10.45 -2.82
C ARG A 132 7.62 -11.47 -2.37
N ILE A 133 7.19 -11.40 -1.11
CA ILE A 133 6.16 -12.28 -0.55
C ILE A 133 4.85 -12.03 -1.29
N ARG A 134 4.29 -13.08 -1.88
CA ARG A 134 3.01 -13.05 -2.59
C ARG A 134 1.87 -13.66 -1.80
N SER A 135 2.11 -14.80 -1.14
CA SER A 135 1.11 -15.48 -0.33
C SER A 135 1.63 -15.74 1.08
N ILE A 136 0.75 -15.58 2.06
CA ILE A 136 1.03 -15.83 3.49
C ILE A 136 -0.05 -16.79 3.98
N ARG A 137 0.34 -18.04 4.24
CA ARG A 137 -0.62 -19.04 4.69
C ARG A 137 -1.17 -18.71 6.08
N GLY A 138 -2.38 -19.18 6.37
CA GLY A 138 -2.96 -19.04 7.72
C GLY A 138 -2.06 -19.69 8.77
N LYS A 139 -1.91 -19.04 9.94
CA LYS A 139 -1.01 -19.47 11.03
C LYS A 139 0.48 -19.54 10.64
N THR A 140 0.92 -18.78 9.63
CA THR A 140 2.35 -18.60 9.30
C THR A 140 3.18 -18.28 10.53
N TYR A 141 2.71 -17.35 11.37
CA TYR A 141 3.42 -16.87 12.56
C TYR A 141 2.91 -17.50 13.86
N HIS A 142 2.42 -18.74 13.80
CA HIS A 142 2.05 -19.47 15.01
C HIS A 142 3.23 -19.49 16.00
N ARG A 143 2.95 -19.50 17.30
CA ARG A 143 3.93 -19.44 18.41
C ARG A 143 4.67 -18.11 18.60
N ALA A 144 4.44 -17.12 17.75
CA ALA A 144 5.00 -15.77 17.91
C ALA A 144 4.01 -14.79 18.56
N SER A 145 3.26 -15.27 19.57
CA SER A 145 2.15 -14.51 20.18
C SER A 145 2.59 -13.21 20.88
N LYS A 146 3.88 -13.09 21.18
CA LYS A 146 4.54 -12.00 21.89
C LYS A 146 5.03 -10.86 20.99
N VAL A 147 4.88 -11.01 19.67
CA VAL A 147 5.28 -9.99 18.69
C VAL A 147 4.43 -8.73 18.84
N GLU A 148 5.11 -7.60 18.90
CA GLU A 148 4.53 -6.26 19.02
C GLU A 148 4.66 -5.45 17.71
N ARG A 149 5.65 -5.77 16.87
CA ARG A 149 5.88 -5.09 15.60
C ARG A 149 6.09 -6.10 14.47
N LEU A 150 5.23 -6.02 13.46
CA LEU A 150 5.36 -6.79 12.22
C LEU A 150 5.61 -5.83 11.05
N ILE A 151 6.70 -6.06 10.33
CA ILE A 151 7.11 -5.25 9.18
C ILE A 151 7.12 -6.11 7.92
N LEU A 152 6.25 -5.77 6.97
CA LEU A 152 6.03 -6.48 5.71
C LEU A 152 6.16 -5.52 4.50
N ASN A 153 6.87 -4.40 4.69
CA ASN A 153 7.01 -3.37 3.67
C ASN A 153 7.62 -3.92 2.39
N PHE A 154 7.23 -3.35 1.24
CA PHE A 154 7.83 -3.63 -0.05
C PHE A 154 7.81 -5.13 -0.39
N ASN A 155 6.62 -5.71 -0.36
CA ASN A 155 6.34 -7.07 -0.80
C ASN A 155 5.27 -7.04 -1.91
N ASP A 156 4.84 -8.20 -2.38
CA ASP A 156 3.88 -8.35 -3.47
C ASP A 156 2.63 -9.10 -2.98
N ILE A 157 2.16 -8.80 -1.77
CA ILE A 157 1.16 -9.61 -1.07
C ILE A 157 -0.18 -9.53 -1.82
N SER A 158 -0.71 -10.70 -2.21
CA SER A 158 -2.08 -10.83 -2.67
C SER A 158 -2.99 -11.13 -1.49
N LEU A 159 -4.06 -10.36 -1.33
CA LEU A 159 -5.04 -10.53 -0.24
C LEU A 159 -6.21 -11.45 -0.63
N THR A 160 -6.36 -11.67 -1.93
CA THR A 160 -7.32 -12.60 -2.51
C THR A 160 -6.58 -13.66 -3.32
N GLU A 161 -7.11 -14.88 -3.31
CA GLU A 161 -6.69 -15.97 -4.19
C GLU A 161 -7.87 -16.32 -5.11
N ASP A 162 -7.63 -16.28 -6.42
CA ASP A 162 -8.57 -16.81 -7.42
C ASP A 162 -8.20 -18.28 -7.70
N ASN A 163 -8.98 -19.18 -7.10
CA ASN A 163 -8.74 -20.62 -7.19
C ASN A 163 -9.63 -21.30 -8.26
N GLY A 164 -10.24 -20.55 -9.17
CA GLY A 164 -11.11 -21.09 -10.23
C GLY A 164 -12.53 -21.46 -9.78
N ASP A 165 -12.74 -21.72 -8.49
CA ASP A 165 -14.06 -21.93 -7.86
C ASP A 165 -14.63 -20.65 -7.21
N GLY A 166 -13.93 -19.52 -7.37
CA GLY A 166 -14.27 -18.22 -6.81
C GLY A 166 -13.08 -17.51 -6.16
N VAL A 167 -13.29 -16.24 -5.79
CA VAL A 167 -12.30 -15.40 -5.10
C VAL A 167 -12.39 -15.70 -3.60
N ASN A 168 -11.34 -16.31 -3.04
CA ASN A 168 -11.25 -16.60 -1.61
C ASN A 168 -10.32 -15.59 -0.93
N ASN A 169 -10.80 -14.96 0.15
CA ASN A 169 -9.96 -14.11 0.98
C ASN A 169 -9.05 -14.97 1.87
N HIS A 170 -7.94 -14.41 2.34
CA HIS A 170 -7.09 -15.01 3.38
C HIS A 170 -7.38 -14.43 4.78
N PRO A 171 -8.56 -14.66 5.40
CA PRO A 171 -8.98 -13.97 6.62
C PRO A 171 -8.03 -14.20 7.80
N ARG A 172 -7.16 -15.22 7.73
CA ARG A 172 -6.26 -15.62 8.81
C ARG A 172 -4.83 -15.10 8.68
N LEU A 173 -4.54 -14.25 7.70
CA LEU A 173 -3.18 -13.74 7.42
C LEU A 173 -2.52 -13.10 8.64
N LEU A 174 -3.26 -12.26 9.38
CA LEU A 174 -2.79 -11.55 10.58
C LEU A 174 -3.29 -12.17 11.90
N THR A 175 -3.85 -13.39 11.86
CA THR A 175 -4.28 -14.06 13.10
C THR A 175 -3.09 -14.56 13.92
N GLY A 176 -3.21 -14.53 15.24
CA GLY A 176 -2.17 -15.02 16.16
C GLY A 176 -1.26 -13.93 16.73
N PHE A 177 -1.57 -12.65 16.51
CA PHE A 177 -0.84 -11.52 17.07
C PHE A 177 -1.65 -10.69 18.10
N PRO A 178 -1.99 -11.27 19.27
CA PRO A 178 -2.79 -10.56 20.27
C PRO A 178 -2.10 -9.33 20.87
N ASN A 179 -0.76 -9.26 20.78
CA ASN A 179 0.05 -8.17 21.30
C ASN A 179 0.54 -7.20 20.20
N LEU A 180 0.05 -7.31 18.96
CA LEU A 180 0.52 -6.43 17.88
C LEU A 180 0.17 -4.97 18.17
N ARG A 181 1.19 -4.12 18.16
CA ARG A 181 1.09 -2.68 18.40
C ARG A 181 1.35 -1.89 17.14
N GLU A 182 2.28 -2.36 16.31
CA GLU A 182 2.67 -1.71 15.07
C GLU A 182 2.63 -2.69 13.89
N LEU A 183 1.92 -2.31 12.83
CA LEU A 183 1.83 -3.06 11.60
C LEU A 183 2.32 -2.20 10.43
N HIS A 184 3.37 -2.67 9.76
CA HIS A 184 3.97 -1.95 8.64
C HIS A 184 3.72 -2.68 7.32
N LEU A 185 2.96 -2.02 6.44
CA LEU A 185 2.52 -2.53 5.13
C LEU A 185 2.78 -1.49 4.02
N THR A 186 3.81 -0.66 4.15
CA THR A 186 4.18 0.33 3.13
C THR A 186 4.57 -0.39 1.83
N GLY A 187 3.88 -0.10 0.72
CA GLY A 187 4.12 -0.75 -0.58
C GLY A 187 4.08 -2.28 -0.53
N ALA A 188 3.21 -2.86 0.30
CA ALA A 188 3.22 -4.29 0.61
C ALA A 188 2.37 -5.15 -0.34
N PHE A 189 1.45 -4.55 -1.10
CA PHE A 189 0.44 -5.29 -1.87
C PHE A 189 0.74 -5.36 -3.36
N ALA A 190 0.40 -6.50 -3.97
CA ALA A 190 0.41 -6.66 -5.41
C ALA A 190 -0.71 -5.82 -6.06
N ALA A 191 -0.32 -4.68 -6.65
CA ALA A 191 -1.18 -3.89 -7.50
C ALA A 191 -0.81 -4.13 -8.98
N PRO A 192 -1.79 -4.22 -9.91
CA PRO A 192 -1.48 -4.34 -11.33
C PRO A 192 -0.60 -3.16 -11.79
N ASP A 193 0.26 -3.42 -12.77
CA ASP A 193 1.24 -2.44 -13.24
C ASP A 193 0.59 -1.10 -13.62
N GLY A 194 1.04 -0.03 -12.97
CA GLY A 194 0.54 1.33 -13.19
C GLY A 194 -0.91 1.57 -12.78
N LYS A 195 -1.58 0.63 -12.11
CA LYS A 195 -2.98 0.74 -11.68
C LYS A 195 -3.12 0.80 -10.16
N ALA A 196 -4.29 1.28 -9.73
CA ALA A 196 -4.66 1.34 -8.33
C ALA A 196 -4.88 -0.06 -7.77
N LEU A 197 -4.68 -0.20 -6.46
CA LEU A 197 -5.05 -1.42 -5.76
C LEU A 197 -6.57 -1.65 -5.89
N PRO A 198 -7.02 -2.82 -6.37
CA PRO A 198 -8.43 -3.13 -6.52
C PRO A 198 -9.22 -3.02 -5.20
N PHE A 199 -10.50 -2.63 -5.28
CA PHE A 199 -11.34 -2.41 -4.09
C PHE A 199 -11.69 -3.69 -3.33
N ASP A 200 -11.79 -4.82 -4.04
CA ASP A 200 -11.94 -6.16 -3.47
C ASP A 200 -10.73 -6.56 -2.62
N GLN A 201 -9.51 -6.23 -3.05
CA GLN A 201 -8.29 -6.43 -2.25
C GLN A 201 -8.35 -5.60 -0.95
N LEU A 202 -8.78 -4.33 -1.01
CA LEU A 202 -8.94 -3.51 0.20
C LEU A 202 -10.10 -3.99 1.09
N SER A 203 -11.15 -4.53 0.50
CA SER A 203 -12.24 -5.16 1.25
C SER A 203 -11.74 -6.42 1.98
N ALA A 204 -10.91 -7.24 1.32
CA ALA A 204 -10.26 -8.38 1.94
C ALA A 204 -9.32 -7.94 3.08
N LEU A 205 -8.57 -6.84 2.91
CA LEU A 205 -7.73 -6.28 3.99
C LEU A 205 -8.57 -5.86 5.21
N ARG A 206 -9.71 -5.19 5.01
CA ARG A 206 -10.64 -4.86 6.11
C ARG A 206 -11.03 -6.14 6.86
N ASP A 207 -11.47 -7.17 6.13
CA ASP A 207 -11.92 -8.42 6.74
C ASP A 207 -10.79 -9.13 7.51
N ILE A 208 -9.56 -9.07 6.99
CA ILE A 208 -8.35 -9.59 7.66
C ILE A 208 -8.08 -8.83 8.97
N LEU A 209 -8.13 -7.50 8.94
CA LEU A 209 -7.91 -6.65 10.12
C LEU A 209 -8.97 -6.91 11.20
N GLU A 210 -10.24 -7.05 10.78
CA GLU A 210 -11.35 -7.38 11.69
C GLU A 210 -11.21 -8.78 12.28
N THR A 211 -10.95 -9.80 11.44
CA THR A 211 -10.85 -11.20 11.88
C THR A 211 -9.63 -11.45 12.76
N ALA A 212 -8.54 -10.70 12.56
CA ALA A 212 -7.33 -10.80 13.37
C ALA A 212 -7.50 -10.27 14.81
N ASN A 213 -8.57 -9.51 15.10
CA ASN A 213 -8.88 -8.95 16.41
C ASN A 213 -7.67 -8.22 17.04
N LEU A 214 -7.05 -7.32 16.27
CA LEU A 214 -5.82 -6.59 16.63
C LEU A 214 -6.09 -5.47 17.64
N THR A 215 -6.65 -5.82 18.80
CA THR A 215 -7.11 -4.86 19.82
C THR A 215 -5.99 -4.01 20.40
N GLN A 216 -4.72 -4.46 20.38
CA GLN A 216 -3.58 -3.68 20.89
C GLN A 216 -2.93 -2.78 19.84
N LEU A 217 -3.44 -2.78 18.60
CA LEU A 217 -2.81 -2.05 17.50
C LEU A 217 -2.97 -0.55 17.70
N VAL A 218 -1.83 0.16 17.73
CA VAL A 218 -1.76 1.61 17.91
C VAL A 218 -1.26 2.33 16.66
N LYS A 219 -0.58 1.62 15.74
CA LYS A 219 0.01 2.22 14.55
C LYS A 219 -0.10 1.31 13.34
N ILE A 220 -0.53 1.89 12.22
CA ILE A 220 -0.58 1.21 10.93
C ILE A 220 0.04 2.07 9.83
N HIS A 221 0.91 1.45 9.03
CA HIS A 221 1.55 2.05 7.86
C HIS A 221 1.03 1.41 6.57
N LEU A 222 0.42 2.22 5.70
CA LEU A 222 -0.19 1.81 4.44
C LEU A 222 0.24 2.74 3.28
N GLU A 223 1.33 3.46 3.45
CA GLU A 223 1.88 4.35 2.43
C GLU A 223 2.26 3.57 1.16
N GLN A 224 2.28 4.23 0.01
CA GLN A 224 2.82 3.66 -1.24
C GLN A 224 2.11 2.39 -1.76
N ASN A 225 0.83 2.20 -1.42
CA ASN A 225 0.04 1.04 -1.86
C ASN A 225 -0.87 1.34 -3.06
N ARG A 226 -0.75 2.52 -3.70
CA ARG A 226 -1.59 2.95 -4.83
C ARG A 226 -3.09 2.88 -4.51
N ILE A 227 -3.46 3.15 -3.25
CA ILE A 227 -4.85 3.11 -2.79
C ILE A 227 -5.60 4.30 -3.40
N SER A 228 -6.68 4.03 -4.14
CA SER A 228 -7.54 5.09 -4.72
C SER A 228 -8.96 5.11 -4.15
N MET A 229 -9.42 4.01 -3.53
CA MET A 229 -10.76 3.88 -2.95
C MET A 229 -10.72 2.89 -1.78
N MET A 230 -11.20 3.29 -0.61
CA MET A 230 -11.15 2.49 0.61
C MET A 230 -12.56 2.20 1.16
N PRO A 231 -12.81 1.03 1.77
CA PRO A 231 -14.02 0.83 2.55
C PRO A 231 -14.13 1.86 3.68
N PRO A 232 -15.26 2.58 3.84
CA PRO A 232 -15.36 3.66 4.81
C PRO A 232 -15.05 3.24 6.25
N ASP A 233 -15.43 2.02 6.64
CA ASP A 233 -15.31 1.48 8.00
C ASP A 233 -14.03 0.65 8.23
N MET A 234 -13.07 0.68 7.29
CA MET A 234 -11.89 -0.19 7.28
C MET A 234 -11.15 -0.30 8.61
N PHE A 235 -11.06 0.81 9.36
CA PHE A 235 -10.29 0.88 10.60
C PHE A 235 -11.15 0.91 11.87
N CYS A 236 -12.49 0.88 11.77
CA CYS A 236 -13.35 1.15 12.92
C CYS A 236 -13.29 0.09 14.04
N LYS A 237 -12.76 -1.11 13.76
CA LYS A 237 -12.52 -2.17 14.76
C LYS A 237 -11.17 -2.01 15.49
N LEU A 238 -10.31 -1.10 15.04
CA LEU A 238 -9.01 -0.81 15.63
C LEU A 238 -9.15 0.29 16.70
N GLU A 239 -9.82 -0.03 17.81
CA GLU A 239 -10.23 0.95 18.83
C GLU A 239 -9.08 1.69 19.52
N ASN A 240 -7.87 1.11 19.48
CA ASN A 240 -6.66 1.67 20.09
C ASN A 240 -5.75 2.40 19.10
N LEU A 241 -6.17 2.57 17.84
CA LEU A 241 -5.37 3.20 16.81
C LEU A 241 -5.08 4.67 17.15
N LEU A 242 -3.79 5.01 17.19
CA LEU A 242 -3.27 6.35 17.46
C LEU A 242 -2.73 7.01 16.19
N ASP A 243 -1.97 6.25 15.40
CA ASP A 243 -1.22 6.76 14.25
C ASP A 243 -1.63 5.98 12.98
N LEU A 244 -2.22 6.68 12.01
CA LEU A 244 -2.66 6.13 10.73
C LEU A 244 -1.87 6.76 9.58
N HIS A 245 -1.02 5.99 8.92
CA HIS A 245 -0.22 6.51 7.81
C HIS A 245 -0.74 6.04 6.45
N LEU A 246 -1.22 6.99 5.64
CA LEU A 246 -1.79 6.74 4.31
C LEU A 246 -1.13 7.61 3.22
N GLY A 247 0.04 8.19 3.50
CA GLY A 247 0.74 9.05 2.57
C GLY A 247 1.15 8.34 1.28
N ASP A 248 1.40 9.11 0.21
CA ASP A 248 1.89 8.55 -1.07
C ASP A 248 0.96 7.47 -1.65
N ASN A 249 -0.34 7.77 -1.66
CA ASN A 249 -1.40 6.97 -2.28
C ASN A 249 -2.13 7.81 -3.34
N TRP A 250 -3.19 7.27 -3.93
CA TRP A 250 -3.93 7.92 -5.02
C TRP A 250 -5.32 8.39 -4.59
N MET A 251 -5.50 8.64 -3.29
CA MET A 251 -6.80 8.98 -2.73
C MET A 251 -7.25 10.39 -3.11
N ILE A 252 -8.54 10.52 -3.37
CA ILE A 252 -9.30 11.75 -3.44
C ILE A 252 -10.18 11.88 -2.17
N ASP A 253 -10.82 13.03 -1.96
CA ASP A 253 -11.68 13.27 -0.78
C ASP A 253 -12.69 12.14 -0.53
N SER A 254 -13.47 11.77 -1.55
CA SER A 254 -14.52 10.75 -1.44
C SER A 254 -14.01 9.33 -1.19
N SER A 255 -12.69 9.13 -1.21
CA SER A 255 -12.05 7.83 -0.96
C SER A 255 -11.46 7.68 0.45
N LEU A 256 -11.48 8.76 1.25
CA LEU A 256 -10.93 8.73 2.60
C LEU A 256 -11.75 7.83 3.53
N PRO A 257 -11.11 7.12 4.47
CA PRO A 257 -11.81 6.32 5.46
C PRO A 257 -12.59 7.21 6.43
N LYS A 258 -13.66 6.66 7.00
CA LYS A 258 -14.40 7.28 8.10
C LYS A 258 -13.53 7.24 9.35
N VAL A 259 -12.99 8.39 9.73
CA VAL A 259 -12.15 8.52 10.93
C VAL A 259 -12.94 8.77 12.21
N SER A 260 -14.24 9.07 12.12
CA SER A 260 -15.06 9.44 13.29
C SER A 260 -15.19 8.32 14.34
N CYS A 261 -14.93 7.06 13.98
CA CYS A 261 -14.92 5.92 14.88
C CYS A 261 -13.57 5.75 15.63
N LEU A 262 -12.50 6.38 15.15
CA LEU A 262 -11.14 6.27 15.68
C LEU A 262 -10.92 7.25 16.84
N THR A 263 -11.63 7.04 17.95
CA THR A 263 -11.72 8.03 19.04
C THR A 263 -10.40 8.32 19.80
N LYS A 264 -9.34 7.55 19.53
CA LYS A 264 -7.97 7.69 20.08
C LYS A 264 -6.95 8.14 19.03
N LEU A 265 -7.38 8.44 17.80
CA LEU A 265 -6.49 8.89 16.74
C LEU A 265 -5.86 10.24 17.14
N ARG A 266 -4.54 10.34 16.99
CA ARG A 266 -3.75 11.56 17.25
C ARG A 266 -2.95 12.01 16.02
N PHE A 267 -2.73 11.12 15.06
CA PHE A 267 -2.00 11.42 13.84
C PHE A 267 -2.62 10.70 12.64
N ILE A 268 -2.82 11.45 11.55
CA ILE A 268 -3.16 10.90 10.25
C ILE A 268 -2.30 11.54 9.14
N ASP A 269 -1.60 10.70 8.40
CA ASP A 269 -0.84 11.12 7.22
C ASP A 269 -1.66 10.95 5.96
N LEU A 270 -2.05 12.06 5.33
CA LEU A 270 -2.69 12.11 4.02
C LEU A 270 -1.80 12.80 2.98
N GLY A 271 -0.52 13.01 3.29
CA GLY A 271 0.44 13.68 2.42
C GLY A 271 0.64 12.93 1.11
N ARG A 272 1.04 13.64 0.05
CA ARG A 272 1.32 13.08 -1.28
C ARG A 272 0.18 12.20 -1.82
N ASN A 273 -1.06 12.62 -1.63
CA ASN A 273 -2.24 12.01 -2.26
C ASN A 273 -2.74 12.86 -3.44
N ARG A 274 -3.96 12.62 -3.92
CA ARG A 274 -4.61 13.38 -4.99
C ARG A 274 -5.74 14.26 -4.46
N LEU A 275 -5.64 14.71 -3.22
CA LEU A 275 -6.65 15.57 -2.59
C LEU A 275 -6.65 16.96 -3.23
N ARG A 276 -7.84 17.43 -3.63
CA ARG A 276 -8.06 18.80 -4.08
C ARG A 276 -8.60 19.70 -2.99
N ALA A 277 -9.42 19.15 -2.10
CA ALA A 277 -9.96 19.76 -0.90
C ALA A 277 -10.40 18.64 0.05
N LEU A 278 -10.78 18.96 1.27
CA LEU A 278 -11.53 18.06 2.15
C LEU A 278 -13.00 18.46 2.15
N SER A 279 -13.91 17.51 1.96
CA SER A 279 -15.35 17.76 2.02
C SER A 279 -15.80 18.18 3.42
N PRO A 280 -16.94 18.89 3.55
CA PRO A 280 -17.48 19.29 4.85
C PRO A 280 -17.71 18.13 5.82
N GLN A 281 -18.00 16.93 5.31
CA GLN A 281 -18.18 15.75 6.13
C GLN A 281 -16.84 15.27 6.72
N VAL A 282 -15.79 15.22 5.90
CA VAL A 282 -14.44 14.83 6.35
C VAL A 282 -13.89 15.83 7.37
N THR A 283 -13.99 17.13 7.10
CA THR A 283 -13.52 18.17 8.03
C THR A 283 -14.27 18.13 9.37
N LYS A 284 -15.59 17.90 9.33
CA LYS A 284 -16.41 17.72 10.53
C LYS A 284 -16.02 16.49 11.34
N ASP A 285 -15.68 15.39 10.67
CA ASP A 285 -15.23 14.17 11.34
C ASP A 285 -13.84 14.36 11.98
N LEU A 286 -12.94 15.12 11.33
CA LEU A 286 -11.64 15.48 11.90
C LEU A 286 -11.79 16.38 13.14
N ASP A 287 -12.65 17.40 13.10
CA ASP A 287 -12.86 18.34 14.23
C ASP A 287 -13.46 17.68 15.48
N ARG A 288 -14.11 16.51 15.31
CA ARG A 288 -14.70 15.73 16.43
C ARG A 288 -13.68 14.92 17.21
N LEU A 289 -12.51 14.66 16.64
CA LEU A 289 -11.51 13.77 17.23
C LEU A 289 -10.66 14.43 18.32
N PRO A 290 -10.20 15.70 18.18
CA PRO A 290 -9.52 16.39 19.26
C PRO A 290 -10.34 16.41 20.55
N LYS A 291 -9.68 16.07 21.66
CA LYS A 291 -10.24 16.16 23.02
C LYS A 291 -9.31 17.00 23.89
N ARG A 292 -9.76 17.39 25.08
CA ARG A 292 -9.04 18.31 26.01
C ARG A 292 -7.55 18.01 26.20
N HIS A 293 -7.12 16.75 26.07
CA HIS A 293 -5.72 16.31 26.26
C HIS A 293 -5.20 15.47 25.08
N GLN A 294 -5.82 15.59 23.92
CA GLN A 294 -5.46 14.81 22.74
C GLN A 294 -5.65 15.68 21.50
N ALA A 295 -4.56 16.25 21.00
CA ALA A 295 -4.54 16.94 19.72
C ALA A 295 -4.55 15.91 18.58
N LEU A 296 -5.22 16.26 17.48
CA LEU A 296 -5.09 15.56 16.20
C LEU A 296 -4.12 16.33 15.31
N ILE A 297 -3.14 15.63 14.75
CA ILE A 297 -2.23 16.13 13.74
C ILE A 297 -2.61 15.53 12.38
N VAL A 298 -2.75 16.38 11.36
CA VAL A 298 -3.03 15.96 9.98
C VAL A 298 -1.90 16.45 9.08
N GLU A 299 -1.31 15.55 8.29
CA GLU A 299 -0.37 15.91 7.22
C GLU A 299 -1.11 15.93 5.87
N LEU A 300 -1.02 17.05 5.15
CA LEU A 300 -1.68 17.28 3.85
C LEU A 300 -0.69 17.68 2.75
N GLY A 301 0.60 17.83 3.08
CA GLY A 301 1.63 18.30 2.16
C GLY A 301 1.76 17.44 0.91
N GLY A 302 2.06 18.07 -0.23
CA GLY A 302 2.25 17.37 -1.49
C GLY A 302 0.96 16.90 -2.18
N ASN A 303 -0.21 17.37 -1.75
CA ASN A 303 -1.47 17.18 -2.45
C ASN A 303 -1.73 18.28 -3.50
N PRO A 304 -2.36 17.98 -4.65
CA PRO A 304 -2.74 18.97 -5.65
C PRO A 304 -4.01 19.73 -5.22
N LEU A 305 -3.91 20.49 -4.12
CA LEU A 305 -5.03 21.27 -3.58
C LEU A 305 -5.55 22.27 -4.63
N SER A 306 -6.86 22.39 -4.80
CA SER A 306 -7.46 23.37 -5.72
C SER A 306 -7.29 24.79 -5.17
N CYS A 307 -7.25 25.80 -6.04
CA CYS A 307 -7.38 27.21 -5.66
C CYS A 307 -8.78 27.78 -5.94
N ASP A 308 -9.65 27.01 -6.60
CA ASP A 308 -11.01 27.46 -6.96
C ASP A 308 -11.88 27.66 -5.70
N ASP A 309 -12.42 28.87 -5.54
CA ASP A 309 -13.32 29.26 -4.44
C ASP A 309 -14.50 28.29 -4.29
N PHE A 310 -15.01 27.73 -5.40
CA PHE A 310 -16.12 26.77 -5.37
C PHE A 310 -15.74 25.46 -4.66
N CYS A 311 -14.50 24.99 -4.84
CA CYS A 311 -14.03 23.73 -4.27
C CYS A 311 -13.39 23.90 -2.89
N VAL A 312 -12.93 25.12 -2.58
CA VAL A 312 -12.00 25.35 -1.48
C VAL A 312 -12.60 26.27 -0.42
N GLY A 313 -13.65 27.06 -0.70
CA GLY A 313 -14.19 28.02 0.27
C GLY A 313 -14.46 27.42 1.65
N ALA A 314 -15.15 26.28 1.72
CA ALA A 314 -15.40 25.57 2.98
C ALA A 314 -14.12 24.97 3.59
N PHE A 315 -13.23 24.42 2.76
CA PHE A 315 -11.99 23.79 3.21
C PHE A 315 -10.96 24.82 3.71
N ALA A 316 -10.79 25.97 3.03
CA ALA A 316 -9.97 27.09 3.47
C ALA A 316 -10.52 27.74 4.73
N HIS A 317 -11.84 27.91 4.82
CA HIS A 317 -12.47 28.34 6.06
C HIS A 317 -12.17 27.37 7.20
N TRP A 318 -12.34 26.06 6.97
CA TRP A 318 -11.97 25.04 7.95
C TRP A 318 -10.50 25.11 8.34
N LEU A 319 -9.57 25.20 7.38
CA LEU A 319 -8.14 25.37 7.66
C LEU A 319 -7.89 26.58 8.56
N SER A 320 -8.63 27.68 8.36
CA SER A 320 -8.50 28.90 9.17
C SER A 320 -8.99 28.76 10.62
N ALA A 321 -10.04 27.97 10.84
CA ALA A 321 -10.80 27.94 12.10
C ALA A 321 -10.68 26.63 12.90
N THR A 322 -10.14 25.56 12.32
CA THR A 322 -10.03 24.25 12.97
C THR A 322 -9.11 24.26 14.19
N ASN A 323 -9.43 23.42 15.19
CA ASN A 323 -8.57 23.09 16.32
C ASN A 323 -7.60 21.93 16.03
N VAL A 324 -7.68 21.33 14.84
CA VAL A 324 -6.78 20.29 14.36
C VAL A 324 -5.45 20.92 13.96
N THR A 325 -4.34 20.27 14.35
CA THR A 325 -3.01 20.72 13.95
C THR A 325 -2.68 20.23 12.55
N VAL A 326 -2.77 21.12 11.56
CA VAL A 326 -2.31 20.82 10.20
C VAL A 326 -0.80 20.99 10.14
N ARG A 327 -0.08 19.90 9.88
CA ARG A 327 1.39 19.90 9.82
C ARG A 327 1.88 20.71 8.62
N ASN A 328 2.90 21.54 8.84
CA ASN A 328 3.49 22.44 7.85
C ASN A 328 2.43 23.27 7.09
N ARG A 329 1.38 23.72 7.79
CA ARG A 329 0.23 24.44 7.22
C ARG A 329 0.63 25.63 6.35
N GLU A 330 1.66 26.36 6.77
CA GLU A 330 2.25 27.51 6.08
C GLU A 330 2.90 27.17 4.73
N THR A 331 3.21 25.91 4.49
CA THR A 331 3.83 25.43 3.24
C THR A 331 2.80 24.89 2.24
N LEU A 332 1.54 24.73 2.64
CA LEU A 332 0.48 24.27 1.75
C LEU A 332 0.25 25.30 0.65
N ARG A 333 0.36 24.84 -0.60
CA ARG A 333 0.09 25.62 -1.79
C ARG A 333 -1.00 24.93 -2.59
N CYS A 334 -1.93 25.72 -3.10
CA CYS A 334 -2.85 25.23 -4.09
C CYS A 334 -2.19 25.24 -5.48
N VAL A 335 -2.68 24.37 -6.35
CA VAL A 335 -2.33 24.29 -7.75
C VAL A 335 -3.56 24.82 -8.50
N ASP A 336 -3.35 25.67 -9.50
CA ASP A 336 -4.38 26.10 -10.44
C ASP A 336 -4.44 25.15 -11.65
N PRO A 337 -5.26 24.08 -11.66
CA PRO A 337 -5.59 23.38 -12.89
C PRO A 337 -6.98 23.81 -13.40
N LYS A 338 -7.18 23.72 -14.72
CA LYS A 338 -8.46 23.92 -15.41
C LYS A 338 -9.64 23.30 -14.63
N PRO A 339 -10.83 23.93 -14.66
CA PRO A 339 -11.98 23.53 -13.87
C PRO A 339 -12.36 22.07 -14.19
N VAL A 340 -12.31 21.21 -13.17
CA VAL A 340 -12.92 19.88 -13.18
C VAL A 340 -13.88 19.84 -12.01
N ALA A 341 -15.12 19.46 -12.30
CA ALA A 341 -16.25 19.52 -11.38
C ALA A 341 -15.93 18.88 -10.02
N CYS A 342 -16.09 19.67 -8.95
CA CYS A 342 -16.06 19.18 -7.59
C CYS A 342 -17.38 18.47 -7.29
N SER A 343 -17.28 17.25 -6.75
CA SER A 343 -18.44 16.41 -6.48
C SER A 343 -19.19 16.93 -5.27
N GLU A 344 -20.28 17.65 -5.51
CA GLU A 344 -21.42 17.66 -4.60
C GLU A 344 -22.47 16.72 -5.18
N LYS A 345 -22.71 15.59 -4.51
CA LYS A 345 -24.03 14.96 -4.63
C LYS A 345 -24.98 15.87 -3.85
N ALA A 346 -25.62 16.81 -4.54
CA ALA A 346 -26.66 17.65 -3.97
C ALA A 346 -27.78 16.77 -3.42
N LEU A 347 -27.91 16.72 -2.09
CA LEU A 347 -29.10 16.20 -1.43
C LEU A 347 -30.06 17.37 -1.26
N GLY A 348 -31.07 17.43 -2.14
CA GLY A 348 -32.24 18.30 -1.96
C GLY A 348 -32.31 19.52 -2.88
N ALA A 349 -32.72 19.28 -4.13
CA ALA A 349 -33.60 20.19 -4.83
C ALA A 349 -34.64 19.32 -5.54
N GLY A 350 -35.90 19.49 -5.16
CA GLY A 350 -37.01 18.79 -5.80
C GLY A 350 -37.07 19.10 -7.29
N LEU A 351 -37.54 18.11 -8.05
CA LEU A 351 -38.21 18.21 -9.36
C LEU A 351 -37.58 19.17 -10.39
N PRO A 352 -37.08 18.67 -11.54
CA PRO A 352 -37.15 19.48 -12.74
C PRO A 352 -38.61 19.47 -13.21
N GLU A 353 -39.42 20.42 -12.74
CA GLU A 353 -40.55 20.87 -13.54
C GLU A 353 -39.95 21.52 -14.80
N GLY A 354 -39.79 20.69 -15.84
CA GLY A 354 -39.49 21.15 -17.18
C GLY A 354 -40.62 22.07 -17.62
N GLY A 355 -40.39 23.38 -17.51
CA GLY A 355 -41.15 24.40 -18.20
C GLY A 355 -41.00 24.21 -19.71
N HIS A 356 -41.76 23.27 -20.26
CA HIS A 356 -42.02 23.21 -21.68
C HIS A 356 -42.79 24.49 -22.00
N SER A 357 -42.14 25.44 -22.65
CA SER A 357 -42.82 26.57 -23.28
C SER A 357 -44.04 26.02 -24.01
N ALA A 358 -45.22 26.60 -23.78
CA ALA A 358 -46.49 26.13 -24.37
C ALA A 358 -46.38 25.89 -25.89
N ALA A 359 -45.46 26.59 -26.56
CA ALA A 359 -45.07 26.37 -27.95
C ALA A 359 -44.60 24.94 -28.27
N ALA A 360 -43.81 24.30 -27.39
CA ALA A 360 -43.28 22.95 -27.61
C ALA A 360 -44.38 21.88 -27.52
N LEU A 361 -45.32 22.04 -26.59
CA LEU A 361 -46.49 21.18 -26.44
C LEU A 361 -47.43 21.32 -27.65
N VAL A 362 -47.65 22.55 -28.11
CA VAL A 362 -48.44 22.80 -29.33
C VAL A 362 -47.76 22.21 -30.57
N LEU A 363 -46.44 22.35 -30.73
CA LEU A 363 -45.72 21.75 -31.85
C LEU A 363 -45.80 20.22 -31.85
N ALA A 364 -45.67 19.59 -30.68
CA ALA A 364 -45.77 18.14 -30.56
C ALA A 364 -47.17 17.63 -30.95
N VAL A 365 -48.24 18.32 -30.51
CA VAL A 365 -49.62 17.98 -30.87
C VAL A 365 -49.87 18.16 -32.36
N LEU A 366 -49.35 19.24 -32.98
CA LEU A 366 -49.45 19.46 -34.41
C LEU A 366 -48.70 18.38 -35.21
N LEU A 367 -47.53 17.94 -34.74
CA LEU A 367 -46.75 16.89 -35.39
C LEU A 367 -47.47 15.54 -35.34
N VAL A 368 -48.06 15.19 -34.19
CA VAL A 368 -48.88 13.98 -34.06
C VAL A 368 -50.11 14.05 -34.96
N GLY A 369 -50.79 15.20 -35.01
CA GLY A 369 -51.92 15.44 -35.92
C GLY A 369 -51.53 15.28 -37.39
N LEU A 370 -50.36 15.79 -37.79
CA LEU A 370 -49.82 15.62 -39.15
C LEU A 370 -49.56 14.14 -39.47
N ILE A 371 -48.95 13.38 -38.55
CA ILE A 371 -48.66 11.96 -38.76
C ILE A 371 -49.96 11.16 -38.92
N VAL A 372 -50.96 11.42 -38.09
CA VAL A 372 -52.26 10.73 -38.15
C VAL A 372 -52.99 11.05 -39.45
N THR A 373 -53.00 12.32 -39.87
CA THR A 373 -53.65 12.72 -41.13
C THR A 373 -52.91 12.17 -42.36
N LEU A 374 -51.58 12.16 -42.36
CA LEU A 374 -50.78 11.55 -43.42
C LEU A 374 -51.02 10.04 -43.48
N GLY A 375 -51.06 9.37 -42.33
CA GLY A 375 -51.38 7.94 -42.22
C GLY A 375 -52.78 7.61 -42.73
N ALA A 376 -53.78 8.42 -42.38
CA ALA A 376 -55.15 8.28 -42.88
C ALA A 376 -55.23 8.51 -44.40
N ALA A 377 -54.52 9.51 -44.94
CA ALA A 377 -54.47 9.77 -46.38
C ALA A 377 -53.80 8.61 -47.14
N LEU A 378 -52.70 8.07 -46.62
CA LEU A 378 -52.03 6.89 -47.19
C LEU A 378 -52.92 5.64 -47.13
N TYR A 379 -53.70 5.48 -46.04
CA TYR A 379 -54.62 4.37 -45.89
C TYR A 379 -55.83 4.48 -46.84
N MET A 380 -56.47 5.64 -46.90
CA MET A 380 -57.60 5.92 -47.80
C MET A 380 -57.21 5.73 -49.26
N ASN A 381 -55.99 6.12 -49.63
CA ASN A 381 -55.48 6.01 -50.99
C ASN A 381 -54.65 4.73 -51.23
N ARG A 382 -54.67 3.76 -50.29
CA ARG A 382 -53.83 2.56 -50.32
C ARG A 382 -53.99 1.76 -51.61
N ASN A 383 -55.21 1.63 -52.11
CA ASN A 383 -55.51 0.88 -53.34
C ASN A 383 -55.03 1.60 -54.62
N SER A 384 -55.00 2.94 -54.62
CA SER A 384 -54.45 3.74 -55.71
C SER A 384 -52.92 3.74 -55.69
N LEU A 385 -52.33 3.84 -54.49
CA LEU A 385 -50.89 3.77 -54.26
C LEU A 385 -50.32 2.40 -54.63
N THR A 386 -50.97 1.29 -54.27
CA THR A 386 -50.53 -0.05 -54.68
C THR A 386 -50.56 -0.23 -56.19
N TYR A 387 -51.56 0.32 -56.89
CA TYR A 387 -51.61 0.28 -58.36
C TYR A 387 -50.47 1.09 -59.02
N LYS A 388 -50.12 2.26 -58.47
CA LYS A 388 -49.04 3.12 -58.99
C LYS A 388 -47.63 2.67 -58.62
N LEU A 389 -47.44 2.03 -57.47
CA LEU A 389 -46.13 1.56 -56.97
C LEU A 389 -45.79 0.13 -57.42
N SER A 390 -46.78 -0.69 -57.78
CA SER A 390 -46.58 -2.05 -58.30
C SER A 390 -45.54 -2.13 -59.44
N PRO A 391 -45.57 -1.28 -60.50
CA PRO A 391 -44.58 -1.39 -61.57
C PRO A 391 -43.16 -1.02 -61.14
N LEU A 392 -42.98 -0.14 -60.14
CA LEU A 392 -41.66 0.25 -59.63
C LEU A 392 -41.05 -0.85 -58.75
N VAL A 393 -41.87 -1.52 -57.92
CA VAL A 393 -41.42 -2.64 -57.09
C VAL A 393 -41.11 -3.87 -57.95
N ASP A 394 -41.88 -4.12 -59.01
CA ASP A 394 -41.61 -5.22 -59.96
C ASP A 394 -40.38 -4.98 -60.83
N THR A 395 -40.06 -3.72 -61.15
CA THR A 395 -38.82 -3.38 -61.85
C THR A 395 -37.60 -3.56 -60.94
N ALA A 396 -37.72 -3.24 -59.64
CA ALA A 396 -36.67 -3.49 -58.66
C ALA A 396 -36.47 -4.99 -58.36
N SER A 397 -37.55 -5.77 -58.28
CA SER A 397 -37.47 -7.22 -58.03
C SER A 397 -36.98 -8.02 -59.24
N ARG A 398 -37.29 -7.60 -60.48
CA ARG A 398 -36.73 -8.19 -61.71
C ARG A 398 -35.24 -7.91 -61.90
N LYS A 399 -34.73 -6.74 -61.46
CA LYS A 399 -33.29 -6.44 -61.47
C LYS A 399 -32.47 -7.36 -60.56
N VAL A 400 -33.06 -7.86 -59.48
CA VAL A 400 -32.40 -8.79 -58.55
C VAL A 400 -32.37 -10.23 -59.11
N ARG A 401 -33.35 -10.64 -59.94
CA ARG A 401 -33.44 -12.02 -60.49
C ARG A 401 -32.59 -12.32 -61.73
N TYR A 402 -32.00 -11.34 -62.41
CA TYR A 402 -31.13 -11.54 -63.59
C TYR A 402 -29.63 -11.63 -63.27
N THR A 403 -29.22 -11.60 -62.00
CA THR A 403 -27.79 -11.62 -61.61
C THR A 403 -27.29 -12.95 -61.04
N SER A 404 -28.11 -14.01 -61.04
CA SER A 404 -27.76 -15.28 -60.35
C SER A 404 -27.87 -16.57 -61.17
N ILE A 405 -28.06 -16.52 -62.49
CA ILE A 405 -28.15 -17.75 -63.32
C ILE A 405 -27.37 -17.54 -64.62
N ASP A 406 -26.15 -18.09 -64.64
CA ASP A 406 -25.38 -18.64 -65.78
C ASP A 406 -23.88 -18.35 -65.68
N LYS A 407 -23.16 -19.29 -65.05
CA LYS A 407 -21.78 -19.65 -65.39
C LYS A 407 -21.70 -21.17 -65.53
N PRO A 408 -21.72 -21.73 -66.75
CA PRO A 408 -21.06 -22.99 -67.03
C PRO A 408 -19.65 -22.71 -67.58
N GLU A 409 -18.73 -23.57 -67.16
CA GLU A 409 -17.34 -23.67 -67.61
C GLU A 409 -17.28 -23.89 -69.12
N GLU A 410 -16.43 -23.12 -69.82
CA GLU A 410 -15.97 -23.47 -71.17
C GLU A 410 -14.53 -23.97 -71.11
N MET A 411 -14.36 -25.07 -71.84
CA MET A 411 -13.21 -25.92 -72.05
C MET A 411 -12.23 -25.28 -73.04
N GLU A 412 -10.96 -25.63 -72.87
CA GLU A 412 -9.77 -25.48 -73.74
C GLU A 412 -9.94 -25.03 -75.21
N MET A 413 -9.03 -24.15 -75.67
CA MET A 413 -8.17 -24.46 -76.84
C MET A 413 -6.97 -23.51 -77.02
N ASN A 414 -5.78 -24.12 -77.08
CA ASN A 414 -4.61 -23.85 -77.92
C ASN A 414 -4.10 -22.42 -78.17
N VAL A 415 -2.89 -22.13 -77.65
CA VAL A 415 -1.67 -21.85 -78.45
C VAL A 415 -0.46 -22.49 -77.75
#